data_AF-A0A0Q8W7K8-F1
#
_entry.id   AF-A0A0Q8W7K8-F1
#
_cell.length_a   1.000
_cell.length_b   1.000
_cell.length_c   1.000
_cell.angle_alpha   90.00
_cell.angle_beta   90.00
_cell.angle_gamma   90.00
#
_symmetry.space_group_name_H-M   'P 1'
#
loop_
_entity.id
_entity.type
_entity.pdbx_description
1 polymer ?
#
loop_
_entity_poly.entity_id
_entity_poly.type
_entity_poly.pdbx_seq_one_letter_code
_entity_poly.pdbx_strand_id
1 'polypeptide(L)'
;MLVLLLGGCTLGSDGPSPTHATPSDAGPSVTERQLLGTWGATPKTARGPNTPYIRFNYDGTFAGYDGCNSVGGTWALDPAPATVTAKVESSTLVGCPRNRVVSFTGMRVDGTALSYTVDGKTKTMQRRTETPATMFLVDNDTDQLVAVPAPIWPSLDVRTPRARTAAAIEALMAGEPMKGRTYSTYWGTFCRRGTGVKSIEQTSARVTVTLTGSGGALCDLSAEGHALQRQQLAWTVVENLGIDPRTPVRLMHGRDFRMWEEDVVADRAYLAPAIE
;
A
#
# COMPACT_ATOMS: atom_id res chain seq x y z
N MET A 1 -42.89 46.86 51.04
CA MET A 1 -41.83 47.72 50.48
C MET A 1 -41.10 46.87 49.45
N LEU A 2 -41.59 46.66 48.22
CA LEU A 2 -41.87 47.58 47.10
C LEU A 2 -40.76 48.60 46.85
N VAL A 3 -39.86 48.27 45.91
CA VAL A 3 -39.15 49.22 45.05
C VAL A 3 -39.04 48.60 43.65
N LEU A 4 -39.74 49.21 42.69
CA LEU A 4 -39.56 49.11 41.24
C LEU A 4 -38.30 49.89 40.83
N LEU A 5 -37.50 49.39 39.89
CA LEU A 5 -36.68 50.23 39.02
C LEU A 5 -36.69 49.71 37.56
N LEU A 6 -36.86 50.67 36.66
CA LEU A 6 -37.10 50.60 35.23
C LEU A 6 -35.79 50.60 34.41
N GLY A 7 -35.86 50.04 33.20
CA GLY A 7 -35.43 50.75 31.98
C GLY A 7 -34.05 50.46 31.41
N GLY A 8 -34.01 50.09 30.12
CA GLY A 8 -32.81 50.20 29.28
C GLY A 8 -32.85 49.33 28.02
N CYS A 9 -33.54 49.78 26.96
CA CYS A 9 -33.37 49.27 25.60
C CYS A 9 -32.20 49.99 24.91
N THR A 10 -31.31 49.26 24.24
CA THR A 10 -30.43 49.82 23.19
C THR A 10 -30.56 48.99 21.92
N LEU A 11 -30.99 49.67 20.86
CA LEU A 11 -31.01 49.24 19.47
C LEU A 11 -29.59 49.20 18.89
N GLY A 12 -29.38 48.32 17.91
CA GLY A 12 -28.54 48.59 16.74
C GLY A 12 -27.13 48.00 16.75
N SER A 13 -26.99 46.87 16.04
CA SER A 13 -25.77 46.55 15.28
C SER A 13 -26.15 45.56 14.18
N ASP A 14 -26.40 46.10 12.98
CA ASP A 14 -26.41 45.34 11.74
C ASP A 14 -25.00 44.77 11.49
N GLY A 15 -24.76 43.57 12.03
CA GLY A 15 -23.58 42.79 11.67
C GLY A 15 -23.77 42.22 10.25
N PRO A 16 -22.74 42.29 9.37
CA PRO A 16 -22.82 41.65 8.07
C PRO A 16 -23.13 40.16 8.27
N SER A 17 -24.21 39.70 7.64
CA SER A 17 -24.57 38.29 7.61
C SER A 17 -23.33 37.47 7.26
N PRO A 18 -23.00 36.39 8.00
CA PRO A 18 -21.95 35.49 7.58
C PRO A 18 -22.35 34.94 6.22
N THR A 19 -21.62 35.34 5.20
CA THR A 19 -21.68 34.73 3.88
C THR A 19 -21.42 33.25 4.11
N HIS A 20 -22.47 32.44 4.05
CA HIS A 20 -22.32 30.99 4.00
C HIS A 20 -21.42 30.70 2.81
N ALA A 21 -20.16 30.34 3.11
CA ALA A 21 -19.27 29.81 2.11
C ALA A 21 -20.00 28.63 1.47
N THR A 22 -20.33 28.76 0.19
CA THR A 22 -20.79 27.66 -0.64
C THR A 22 -19.83 26.50 -0.40
N PRO A 23 -20.33 25.28 -0.09
CA PRO A 23 -19.45 24.11 0.00
C PRO A 23 -18.67 24.05 -1.31
N SER A 24 -17.36 24.28 -1.21
CA SER A 24 -16.47 24.04 -2.33
C SER A 24 -16.72 22.61 -2.75
N ASP A 25 -16.99 22.39 -4.04
CA ASP A 25 -17.06 21.09 -4.71
C ASP A 25 -15.70 20.38 -4.55
N ALA A 26 -15.41 19.95 -3.32
CA ALA A 26 -14.31 19.07 -3.01
C ALA A 26 -14.74 17.73 -3.60
N GLY A 27 -14.30 17.48 -4.84
CA GLY A 27 -14.44 16.19 -5.47
C GLY A 27 -13.93 15.08 -4.54
N PRO A 28 -14.27 13.81 -4.82
CA PRO A 28 -13.92 12.70 -3.95
C PRO A 28 -12.43 12.74 -3.59
N SER A 29 -12.12 12.76 -2.30
CA SER A 29 -10.75 12.66 -1.83
C SER A 29 -10.30 11.21 -1.89
N VAL A 30 -9.17 10.94 -2.54
CA VAL A 30 -8.58 9.60 -2.62
C VAL A 30 -7.26 9.57 -1.85
N THR A 31 -7.03 8.49 -1.11
CA THR A 31 -5.78 8.23 -0.39
C THR A 31 -4.81 7.43 -1.26
N GLU A 32 -3.50 7.53 -0.99
CA GLU A 32 -2.50 6.70 -1.66
C GLU A 32 -2.81 5.21 -1.51
N ARG A 33 -3.28 4.79 -0.33
CA ARG A 33 -3.64 3.39 -0.02
C ARG A 33 -4.70 2.83 -0.96
N GLN A 34 -5.70 3.64 -1.31
CA GLN A 34 -6.76 3.26 -2.23
C GLN A 34 -6.25 3.07 -3.67
N LEU A 35 -5.19 3.80 -4.05
CA LEU A 35 -4.56 3.69 -5.37
C LEU A 35 -3.68 2.43 -5.50
N LEU A 36 -3.07 1.96 -4.42
CA LEU A 36 -2.13 0.83 -4.46
C LEU A 36 -2.77 -0.45 -5.02
N GLY A 37 -1.95 -1.23 -5.72
CA GLY A 37 -2.33 -2.50 -6.34
C GLY A 37 -2.53 -2.39 -7.85
N THR A 38 -3.15 -3.43 -8.42
CA THR A 38 -3.31 -3.57 -9.88
C THR A 38 -4.68 -3.09 -10.35
N TRP A 39 -4.68 -2.34 -11.45
CA TRP A 39 -5.86 -1.85 -12.15
C TRP A 39 -5.87 -2.41 -13.57
N GLY A 40 -7.05 -2.84 -14.04
CA GLY A 40 -7.24 -3.35 -15.40
C GLY A 40 -6.97 -4.85 -15.51
N ALA A 41 -6.21 -5.28 -16.53
CA ALA A 41 -5.82 -6.67 -16.69
C ALA A 41 -4.77 -7.09 -15.63
N THR A 42 -4.34 -8.35 -15.67
CA THR A 42 -3.16 -8.81 -14.92
C THR A 42 -2.00 -8.99 -15.88
N PRO A 43 -0.76 -9.06 -15.38
CA PRO A 43 0.39 -9.49 -16.18
C PRO A 43 0.16 -10.82 -16.93
N LYS A 44 -0.64 -11.74 -16.37
CA LYS A 44 -0.95 -13.04 -16.97
C LYS A 44 -2.03 -12.95 -18.06
N THR A 45 -3.00 -12.05 -17.91
CA THR A 45 -4.15 -11.90 -18.81
C THR A 45 -4.00 -10.76 -19.81
N ALA A 46 -2.97 -9.92 -19.67
CA ALA A 46 -2.64 -8.86 -20.61
C ALA A 46 -2.21 -9.50 -21.95
N ARG A 47 -3.08 -9.35 -22.95
CA ARG A 47 -2.94 -9.90 -24.31
C ARG A 47 -3.39 -8.83 -25.30
N GLY A 48 -2.54 -7.82 -25.49
CA GLY A 48 -2.77 -6.80 -26.51
C GLY A 48 -3.62 -5.60 -26.07
N PRO A 49 -4.09 -4.80 -27.04
CA PRO A 49 -4.47 -3.38 -26.85
C PRO A 49 -5.78 -3.14 -26.10
N ASN A 50 -6.54 -4.20 -25.80
CA ASN A 50 -7.83 -4.11 -25.10
C ASN A 50 -7.75 -4.59 -23.64
N THR A 51 -6.57 -5.05 -23.22
CA THR A 51 -6.31 -5.52 -21.85
C THR A 51 -5.08 -4.83 -21.24
N PRO A 52 -5.02 -3.49 -21.22
CA PRO A 52 -3.94 -2.80 -20.53
C PRO A 52 -4.06 -3.00 -19.00
N TYR A 53 -2.95 -2.80 -18.30
CA TYR A 53 -2.95 -2.74 -16.84
C TYR A 53 -1.89 -1.77 -16.32
N ILE A 54 -2.10 -1.31 -15.09
CA ILE A 54 -1.12 -0.58 -14.31
C ILE A 54 -1.16 -1.06 -12.87
N ARG A 55 0.01 -1.16 -12.24
CA ARG A 55 0.16 -1.49 -10.83
C ARG A 55 0.94 -0.39 -10.13
N PHE A 56 0.30 0.26 -9.17
CA PHE A 56 0.94 1.25 -8.30
C PHE A 56 1.52 0.54 -7.09
N ASN A 57 2.83 0.71 -6.88
CA ASN A 57 3.54 0.19 -5.73
C ASN A 57 3.66 1.31 -4.67
N TYR A 58 3.75 0.92 -3.39
CA TYR A 58 3.80 1.85 -2.26
C TYR A 58 5.01 2.80 -2.28
N ASP A 59 6.10 2.37 -2.92
CA ASP A 59 7.36 3.10 -3.07
C ASP A 59 7.30 4.25 -4.09
N GLY A 60 6.12 4.54 -4.65
CA GLY A 60 5.96 5.59 -5.66
C GLY A 60 6.36 5.14 -7.07
N THR A 61 6.67 3.86 -7.26
CA THR A 61 6.89 3.29 -8.60
C THR A 61 5.63 2.64 -9.14
N PHE A 62 5.54 2.52 -10.46
CA PHE A 62 4.54 1.69 -11.10
C PHE A 62 5.16 0.78 -12.16
N ALA A 63 4.49 -0.34 -12.39
CA ALA A 63 4.73 -1.21 -13.54
C ALA A 63 3.40 -1.41 -14.27
N GLY A 64 3.43 -1.51 -15.59
CA GLY A 64 2.22 -1.64 -16.38
C GLY A 64 2.44 -2.29 -17.73
N TYR A 65 1.34 -2.41 -18.46
CA TYR A 65 1.31 -2.80 -19.85
C TYR A 65 0.32 -1.90 -20.58
N ASP A 66 0.83 -1.20 -21.60
CA ASP A 66 0.07 -0.21 -22.36
C ASP A 66 -0.80 -0.86 -23.46
N GLY A 67 -0.88 -2.20 -23.50
CA GLY A 67 -1.55 -2.93 -24.56
C GLY A 67 -0.61 -3.47 -25.64
N CYS A 68 0.68 -3.15 -25.58
CA CYS A 68 1.70 -3.63 -26.51
C CYS A 68 3.07 -3.77 -25.82
N ASN A 69 3.46 -2.75 -25.06
CA ASN A 69 4.70 -2.64 -24.34
C ASN A 69 4.51 -2.78 -22.83
N SER A 70 5.50 -3.40 -22.19
CA SER A 70 5.67 -3.23 -20.76
C SER A 70 6.19 -1.82 -20.50
N VAL A 71 5.63 -1.15 -19.50
CA VAL A 71 6.03 0.20 -19.09
C VAL A 71 6.33 0.23 -17.60
N GLY A 72 7.18 1.15 -17.18
CA GLY A 72 7.42 1.42 -15.77
C GLY A 72 7.94 2.83 -15.54
N GLY A 73 7.82 3.29 -14.31
CA GLY A 73 8.29 4.61 -13.90
C GLY A 73 7.75 4.99 -12.52
N THR A 74 7.50 6.28 -12.32
CA THR A 74 7.07 6.84 -11.03
C THR A 74 5.66 7.41 -11.08
N TRP A 75 4.99 7.48 -9.93
CA TRP A 75 3.67 8.08 -9.80
C TRP A 75 3.57 9.01 -8.60
N ALA A 76 2.65 9.97 -8.69
CA ALA A 76 2.24 10.84 -7.60
C ALA A 76 0.71 10.99 -7.61
N LEU A 77 0.12 11.14 -6.42
CA LEU A 77 -1.31 11.38 -6.24
C LEU A 77 -1.52 12.80 -5.71
N ASP A 78 -2.36 13.55 -6.42
CA ASP A 78 -3.03 14.71 -5.86
C ASP A 78 -4.36 14.23 -5.26
N PRO A 79 -4.51 14.18 -3.92
CA PRO A 79 -5.65 13.54 -3.26
C PRO A 79 -6.96 14.29 -3.49
N ALA A 80 -6.92 15.59 -3.82
CA ALA A 80 -8.08 16.42 -4.11
C ALA A 80 -7.71 17.40 -5.23
N PRO A 81 -7.84 16.99 -6.51
CA PRO A 81 -9.02 16.30 -7.05
C PRO A 81 -8.77 14.85 -7.53
N ALA A 82 -8.19 13.99 -6.69
CA ALA A 82 -7.93 12.55 -6.96
C ALA A 82 -7.25 12.26 -8.31
N THR A 83 -6.26 13.08 -8.65
CA THR A 83 -5.55 12.99 -9.93
C THR A 83 -4.20 12.30 -9.75
N VAL A 84 -3.93 11.31 -10.59
CA VAL A 84 -2.69 10.53 -10.59
C VAL A 84 -1.83 10.95 -11.77
N THR A 85 -0.62 11.39 -11.45
CA THR A 85 0.43 11.66 -12.45
C THR A 85 1.37 10.47 -12.50
N ALA A 86 1.35 9.71 -13.60
CA ALA A 86 2.35 8.68 -13.87
C ALA A 86 3.35 9.19 -14.91
N LYS A 87 4.64 9.11 -14.55
CA LYS A 87 5.77 9.45 -15.39
C LYS A 87 6.40 8.15 -15.89
N VAL A 88 6.21 7.85 -17.17
CA VAL A 88 6.84 6.68 -17.81
C VAL A 88 8.33 6.96 -17.99
N GLU A 89 9.18 6.09 -17.46
CA GLU A 89 10.64 6.21 -17.52
C GLU A 89 11.28 5.04 -18.27
N SER A 90 10.56 3.93 -18.43
CA SER A 90 10.99 2.76 -19.19
C SER A 90 9.84 2.18 -20.03
N SER A 91 10.18 1.66 -21.22
CA SER A 91 9.26 0.96 -22.11
C SER A 91 10.03 -0.05 -22.99
N THR A 92 9.41 -1.18 -23.33
CA THR A 92 10.01 -2.17 -24.24
C THR A 92 10.09 -1.72 -25.69
N LEU A 93 9.34 -0.68 -26.09
CA LEU A 93 9.33 -0.06 -27.43
C LEU A 93 9.21 -1.04 -28.62
N VAL A 94 8.51 -2.15 -28.44
CA VAL A 94 8.15 -3.10 -29.49
C VAL A 94 7.16 -2.43 -30.45
N GLY A 95 7.29 -2.71 -31.75
CA GLY A 95 6.38 -2.20 -32.78
C GLY A 95 4.94 -2.67 -32.56
N CYS A 96 4.04 -1.72 -32.29
CA CYS A 96 2.65 -1.99 -31.99
C CYS A 96 1.79 -1.96 -33.24
N PRO A 97 0.91 -2.96 -33.47
CA PRO A 97 -0.11 -2.85 -34.49
C PRO A 97 -0.97 -1.60 -34.23
N ARG A 98 -1.06 -0.71 -35.24
CA ARG A 98 -1.93 0.48 -35.30
C ARG A 98 -1.52 1.73 -34.52
N ASN A 99 -0.26 1.87 -34.06
CA ASN A 99 0.23 3.10 -33.36
C ASN A 99 -0.66 3.57 -32.19
N ARG A 100 -1.41 2.65 -31.56
CA ARG A 100 -2.26 2.99 -30.42
C ARG A 100 -1.39 3.41 -29.25
N VAL A 101 -1.63 4.60 -28.71
CA VAL A 101 -0.92 5.13 -27.54
C VAL A 101 -1.87 5.12 -26.36
N VAL A 102 -1.59 4.26 -25.39
CA VAL A 102 -2.19 4.38 -24.05
C VAL A 102 -1.35 5.37 -23.26
N SER A 103 -1.97 6.46 -22.81
CA SER A 103 -1.34 7.42 -21.92
C SER A 103 -1.78 7.16 -20.49
N PHE A 104 -0.79 6.94 -19.62
CA PHE A 104 -0.99 6.86 -18.17
C PHE A 104 -0.85 8.24 -17.49
N THR A 105 -0.71 9.32 -18.24
CA THR A 105 -0.62 10.68 -17.67
C THR A 105 -2.01 11.26 -17.42
N GLY A 106 -2.20 11.91 -16.26
CA GLY A 106 -3.45 12.59 -15.91
C GLY A 106 -4.63 11.65 -15.63
N MET A 107 -4.35 10.47 -15.06
CA MET A 107 -5.38 9.52 -14.68
C MET A 107 -6.21 10.07 -13.52
N ARG A 108 -7.48 9.67 -13.44
CA ARG A 108 -8.37 10.04 -12.33
C ARG A 108 -8.93 8.81 -11.65
N VAL A 109 -8.94 8.83 -10.33
CA VAL A 109 -9.52 7.75 -9.52
C VAL A 109 -10.90 8.17 -9.07
N ASP A 110 -11.88 7.29 -9.29
CA ASP A 110 -13.24 7.40 -8.78
C ASP A 110 -13.66 6.06 -8.19
N GLY A 111 -13.55 5.94 -6.86
CA GLY A 111 -13.79 4.70 -6.14
C GLY A 111 -12.95 3.54 -6.69
N THR A 112 -13.60 2.58 -7.36
CA THR A 112 -12.96 1.39 -7.94
C THR A 112 -12.60 1.54 -9.42
N ALA A 113 -12.81 2.71 -10.03
CA ALA A 113 -12.51 2.99 -11.42
C ALA A 113 -11.31 3.96 -11.56
N LEU A 114 -10.36 3.60 -12.42
CA LEU A 114 -9.25 4.46 -12.83
C LEU A 114 -9.46 4.87 -14.28
N SER A 115 -9.69 6.15 -14.50
CA SER A 115 -9.84 6.74 -15.84
C SER A 115 -8.48 7.01 -16.45
N TYR A 116 -8.30 6.62 -17.71
CA TYR A 116 -7.07 6.80 -18.48
C TYR A 116 -7.40 7.13 -19.94
N THR A 117 -6.43 7.61 -20.72
CA THR A 117 -6.67 8.04 -22.11
C THR A 117 -6.02 7.08 -23.11
N VAL A 118 -6.79 6.68 -24.12
CA VAL A 118 -6.33 5.87 -25.26
C VAL A 118 -6.83 6.50 -26.54
N ASP A 119 -5.92 6.84 -27.46
CA ASP A 119 -6.28 7.47 -28.75
C ASP A 119 -7.18 8.72 -28.56
N GLY A 120 -6.88 9.54 -27.54
CA GLY A 120 -7.65 10.74 -27.19
C GLY A 120 -9.02 10.47 -26.54
N LYS A 121 -9.38 9.20 -26.31
CA LYS A 121 -10.65 8.81 -25.66
C LYS A 121 -10.40 8.34 -24.24
N THR A 122 -11.21 8.84 -23.31
CA THR A 122 -11.21 8.34 -21.93
C THR A 122 -11.77 6.91 -21.88
N LYS A 123 -11.06 6.06 -21.14
CA LYS A 123 -11.41 4.68 -20.82
C LYS A 123 -11.26 4.48 -19.32
N THR A 124 -11.82 3.41 -18.80
CA THR A 124 -11.73 3.06 -17.38
C THR A 124 -11.15 1.68 -17.20
N MET A 125 -10.32 1.53 -16.17
CA MET A 125 -9.89 0.25 -15.62
C MET A 125 -10.56 0.06 -14.28
N GLN A 126 -10.93 -1.17 -13.97
CA GLN A 126 -11.40 -1.51 -12.63
C GLN A 126 -10.23 -1.96 -11.76
N ARG A 127 -10.25 -1.59 -10.48
CA ARG A 127 -9.32 -2.12 -9.48
C ARG A 127 -9.51 -3.63 -9.41
N ARG A 128 -8.40 -4.38 -9.40
CA ARG A 128 -8.48 -5.84 -9.21
C ARG A 128 -8.74 -6.14 -7.74
N THR A 129 -9.69 -7.05 -7.52
CA THR A 129 -10.06 -7.58 -6.20
C THR A 129 -9.42 -8.94 -5.92
N GLU A 130 -8.54 -9.43 -6.80
CA GLU A 130 -7.73 -10.62 -6.50
C GLU A 130 -7.05 -10.41 -5.16
N THR A 131 -7.17 -11.37 -4.24
CA THR A 131 -6.49 -11.33 -2.94
C THR A 131 -4.99 -11.28 -3.21
N PRO A 132 -4.38 -10.08 -3.22
CA PRO A 132 -2.95 -9.99 -3.45
C PRO A 132 -2.27 -10.56 -2.20
N ALA A 133 -0.98 -10.88 -2.30
CA ALA A 133 -0.28 -10.98 -1.03
C ALA A 133 -0.28 -9.60 -0.37
N THR A 134 -0.60 -9.56 0.90
CA THR A 134 -0.68 -8.33 1.68
C THR A 134 0.59 -8.19 2.50
N MET A 135 1.17 -7.00 2.61
CA MET A 135 2.22 -6.75 3.58
C MET A 135 1.83 -5.58 4.46
N PHE A 136 2.38 -5.52 5.66
CA PHE A 136 2.08 -4.45 6.61
C PHE A 136 3.25 -3.47 6.67
N LEU A 137 2.98 -2.22 6.29
CA LEU A 137 3.94 -1.12 6.34
C LEU A 137 3.62 -0.20 7.51
N VAL A 138 4.62 0.55 7.97
CA VAL A 138 4.44 1.58 8.97
C VAL A 138 3.98 2.86 8.27
N ASP A 139 2.89 3.44 8.73
CA ASP A 139 2.43 4.76 8.34
C ASP A 139 3.23 5.81 9.10
N ASN A 140 4.00 6.61 8.37
CA ASN A 140 4.98 7.53 8.95
C ASN A 140 4.34 8.70 9.72
N ASP A 141 3.03 8.93 9.55
CA ASP A 141 2.31 10.00 10.24
C ASP A 141 1.71 9.52 11.57
N THR A 142 1.45 8.22 11.69
CA THR A 142 0.71 7.64 12.83
C THR A 142 1.47 6.59 13.62
N ASP A 143 2.62 6.13 13.11
CA ASP A 143 3.37 4.98 13.62
C ASP A 143 2.52 3.70 13.73
N GLN A 144 1.46 3.61 12.93
CA GLN A 144 0.57 2.45 12.87
C GLN A 144 0.84 1.61 11.63
N LEU A 145 0.50 0.32 11.72
CA LEU A 145 0.62 -0.64 10.65
C LEU A 145 -0.57 -0.61 9.72
N VAL A 146 -0.25 -0.64 8.44
CA VAL A 146 -1.20 -0.51 7.35
C VAL A 146 -1.03 -1.68 6.40
N ALA A 147 -2.12 -2.37 6.14
CA ALA A 147 -2.19 -3.37 5.09
C ALA A 147 -2.07 -2.71 3.72
N VAL A 148 -1.07 -3.11 2.94
CA VAL A 148 -0.88 -2.70 1.54
C VAL A 148 -0.67 -3.92 0.64
N PRO A 149 -1.07 -3.86 -0.64
CA PRO A 149 -0.72 -4.90 -1.60
C PRO A 149 0.80 -5.00 -1.77
N ALA A 150 1.37 -6.20 -1.62
CA ALA A 150 2.77 -6.44 -1.86
C ALA A 150 3.08 -6.30 -3.38
N PRO A 151 4.19 -5.63 -3.77
CA PRO A 151 4.64 -5.54 -5.15
C PRO A 151 5.22 -6.88 -5.64
N ILE A 152 4.36 -7.85 -5.93
CA ILE A 152 4.79 -9.17 -6.36
C ILE A 152 5.08 -9.18 -7.86
N TRP A 153 6.22 -9.74 -8.25
CA TRP A 153 6.54 -9.95 -9.66
C TRP A 153 5.57 -10.95 -10.31
N PRO A 154 5.14 -10.71 -11.57
CA PRO A 154 4.21 -11.58 -12.30
C PRO A 154 4.57 -13.06 -12.34
N SER A 155 5.87 -13.36 -12.28
CA SER A 155 6.45 -14.70 -12.37
C SER A 155 6.30 -15.50 -11.08
N LEU A 156 6.05 -14.87 -9.93
CA LEU A 156 5.85 -15.59 -8.68
C LEU A 156 4.48 -16.29 -8.66
N ASP A 157 4.50 -17.57 -8.33
CA ASP A 157 3.28 -18.33 -8.09
C ASP A 157 2.76 -18.07 -6.67
N VAL A 158 1.74 -17.22 -6.56
CA VAL A 158 1.10 -16.85 -5.29
C VAL A 158 -0.27 -17.51 -5.09
N ARG A 159 -0.49 -18.69 -5.70
CA ARG A 159 -1.79 -19.39 -5.58
C ARG A 159 -2.04 -19.95 -4.18
N THR A 160 -0.99 -20.36 -3.47
CA THR A 160 -1.13 -20.93 -2.11
C THR A 160 -0.95 -19.86 -1.04
N PRO A 161 -1.61 -19.98 0.14
CA PRO A 161 -1.40 -19.08 1.26
C PRO A 161 0.08 -18.95 1.66
N ARG A 162 0.79 -20.09 1.67
CA ARG A 162 2.23 -20.14 1.97
C ARG A 162 3.06 -19.35 0.95
N ALA A 163 2.77 -19.50 -0.35
CA ALA A 163 3.51 -18.78 -1.38
C ALA A 163 3.19 -17.27 -1.40
N ARG A 164 1.94 -16.87 -1.13
CA ARG A 164 1.59 -15.46 -0.87
C ARG A 164 2.39 -14.90 0.29
N THR A 165 2.41 -15.63 1.39
CA THR A 165 3.13 -15.22 2.61
C THR A 165 4.61 -15.02 2.34
N ALA A 166 5.26 -15.97 1.66
CA ALA A 166 6.66 -15.85 1.26
C ALA A 166 6.89 -14.60 0.40
N ALA A 167 6.07 -14.40 -0.65
CA ALA A 167 6.17 -13.25 -1.55
C ALA A 167 5.98 -11.90 -0.82
N ALA A 168 5.04 -11.82 0.12
CA ALA A 168 4.82 -10.61 0.92
C ALA A 168 5.99 -10.31 1.87
N ILE A 169 6.56 -11.33 2.51
CA ILE A 169 7.74 -11.15 3.38
C ILE A 169 8.95 -10.73 2.55
N GLU A 170 9.16 -11.33 1.37
CA GLU A 170 10.22 -10.92 0.45
C GLU A 170 10.05 -9.48 -0.01
N ALA A 171 8.82 -9.06 -0.33
CA ALA A 171 8.53 -7.68 -0.68
C ALA A 171 8.77 -6.72 0.50
N LEU A 172 8.41 -7.11 1.71
CA LEU A 172 8.67 -6.35 2.94
C LEU A 172 10.18 -6.16 3.14
N MET A 173 10.98 -7.22 2.95
CA MET A 173 12.45 -7.19 3.06
C MET A 173 13.16 -6.45 1.93
N ALA A 174 12.60 -6.50 0.72
CA ALA A 174 13.12 -5.77 -0.43
C ALA A 174 12.80 -4.28 -0.38
N GLY A 175 11.85 -3.88 0.47
CA GLY A 175 11.44 -2.50 0.60
C GLY A 175 12.58 -1.61 1.05
N GLU A 176 12.69 -0.46 0.38
CA GLU A 176 13.60 0.58 0.82
C GLU A 176 12.84 1.52 1.78
N PRO A 177 13.42 1.85 2.95
CA PRO A 177 12.90 2.92 3.80
C PRO A 177 13.07 4.24 3.07
N MET A 178 12.02 4.68 2.37
CA MET A 178 12.07 5.88 1.54
C MET A 178 11.68 7.12 2.36
N LYS A 179 12.58 8.10 2.41
CA LYS A 179 12.31 9.43 2.97
C LYS A 179 11.23 10.12 2.14
N GLY A 180 10.20 10.65 2.81
CA GLY A 180 9.18 11.50 2.19
C GLY A 180 8.00 10.76 1.53
N ARG A 181 7.86 9.44 1.76
CA ARG A 181 6.65 8.68 1.41
C ARG A 181 5.78 8.50 2.64
N THR A 182 4.48 8.23 2.47
CA THR A 182 3.55 7.98 3.58
C THR A 182 3.86 6.67 4.31
N TYR A 183 4.41 5.66 3.62
CA TYR A 183 4.65 4.34 4.18
C TYR A 183 6.13 3.98 4.19
N SER A 184 6.58 3.31 5.26
CA SER A 184 7.94 2.78 5.41
C SER A 184 7.96 1.32 5.86
N THR A 185 9.14 0.73 5.78
CA THR A 185 9.42 -0.60 6.31
C THR A 185 10.64 -0.54 7.22
N TYR A 186 10.58 -1.22 8.37
CA TYR A 186 11.76 -1.45 9.23
C TYR A 186 12.60 -2.65 8.77
N TRP A 187 12.37 -3.08 7.54
CA TRP A 187 13.13 -4.10 6.86
C TRP A 187 13.91 -3.46 5.70
N GLY A 188 14.89 -4.16 5.13
CA GLY A 188 15.64 -3.67 3.97
C GLY A 188 16.98 -3.00 4.32
N THR A 189 17.31 -1.87 3.67
CA THR A 189 18.68 -1.35 3.49
C THR A 189 19.47 -1.05 4.77
N PHE A 190 18.79 -0.79 5.89
CA PHE A 190 19.43 -0.60 7.21
C PHE A 190 19.68 -1.92 7.96
N CYS A 191 19.10 -3.00 7.48
CA CYS A 191 19.31 -4.35 7.96
C CYS A 191 20.31 -5.04 7.03
N ARG A 192 21.15 -5.95 7.54
CA ARG A 192 21.94 -6.79 6.64
C ARG A 192 20.95 -7.55 5.74
N ARG A 193 21.08 -7.41 4.41
CA ARG A 193 20.15 -8.01 3.45
C ARG A 193 20.04 -9.52 3.68
N GLY A 194 18.93 -9.96 4.29
CA GLY A 194 18.41 -11.30 4.08
C GLY A 194 18.02 -11.43 2.61
N THR A 195 18.24 -12.59 2.00
CA THR A 195 18.06 -12.75 0.54
C THR A 195 16.71 -13.35 0.16
N GLY A 196 15.83 -13.62 1.12
CA GLY A 196 14.50 -14.19 0.86
C GLY A 196 13.97 -15.10 1.95
N VAL A 197 12.94 -15.88 1.64
CA VAL A 197 12.31 -16.85 2.57
C VAL A 197 12.72 -18.27 2.21
N LYS A 198 13.34 -18.99 3.15
CA LYS A 198 13.76 -20.40 3.00
C LYS A 198 12.57 -21.34 3.19
N SER A 199 11.83 -21.16 4.27
CA SER A 199 10.67 -21.99 4.60
C SER A 199 9.67 -21.24 5.46
N ILE A 200 8.41 -21.68 5.40
CA ILE A 200 7.34 -21.27 6.31
C ILE A 200 6.69 -22.54 6.81
N GLU A 201 6.79 -22.85 8.09
CA GLU A 201 6.26 -24.06 8.70
C GLU A 201 5.13 -23.68 9.66
N GLN A 202 3.96 -24.27 9.47
CA GLN A 202 2.81 -24.02 10.33
C GLN A 202 2.50 -25.28 11.12
N THR A 203 2.39 -25.11 12.43
CA THR A 203 1.88 -26.12 13.36
C THR A 203 0.59 -25.61 14.01
N SER A 204 -0.07 -26.42 14.83
CA SER A 204 -1.20 -25.95 15.63
C SER A 204 -0.83 -24.88 16.67
N ALA A 205 0.45 -24.80 17.06
CA ALA A 205 0.90 -23.94 18.14
C ALA A 205 1.63 -22.67 17.68
N ARG A 206 2.17 -22.63 16.46
CA ARG A 206 2.94 -21.49 15.93
C ARG A 206 3.17 -21.60 14.42
N VAL A 207 3.56 -20.48 13.82
CA VAL A 207 4.19 -20.40 12.50
C VAL A 207 5.67 -20.07 12.65
N THR A 208 6.53 -20.82 11.98
CA THR A 208 7.98 -20.56 11.90
C THR A 208 8.32 -20.07 10.49
N VAL A 209 8.86 -18.86 10.39
CA VAL A 209 9.42 -18.30 9.16
C VAL A 209 10.93 -18.41 9.23
N THR A 210 11.54 -19.06 8.24
CA THR A 210 13.00 -19.17 8.13
C THR A 210 13.48 -18.33 6.96
N LEU A 211 14.38 -17.38 7.19
CA LEU A 211 14.95 -16.53 6.11
C LEU A 211 16.19 -17.18 5.47
N THR A 212 16.47 -16.82 4.21
CA THR A 212 17.76 -17.08 3.56
C THR A 212 18.76 -15.95 3.79
N GLY A 213 20.05 -16.27 3.74
CA GLY A 213 21.15 -15.32 3.91
C GLY A 213 21.67 -15.22 5.35
N SER A 214 22.86 -14.61 5.50
CA SER A 214 23.51 -14.36 6.80
C SER A 214 23.13 -13.01 7.42
N GLY A 215 22.48 -12.16 6.63
CA GLY A 215 21.91 -10.90 7.09
C GLY A 215 20.59 -11.17 7.77
N GLY A 216 20.64 -11.44 9.07
CA GLY A 216 19.42 -11.51 9.87
C GLY A 216 18.68 -10.17 9.82
N ALA A 217 17.39 -10.20 10.17
CA ALA A 217 16.53 -9.03 10.37
C ALA A 217 16.97 -8.11 11.53
N LEU A 218 18.26 -8.17 11.90
CA LEU A 218 18.89 -7.38 12.95
C LEU A 218 19.28 -6.05 12.34
N CYS A 219 18.52 -5.03 12.71
CA CYS A 219 18.74 -3.65 12.34
C CYS A 219 18.94 -2.87 13.63
N ASP A 220 19.71 -1.79 13.57
CA ASP A 220 19.91 -0.90 14.72
C ASP A 220 18.66 -0.01 14.87
N LEU A 221 17.71 -0.46 15.68
CA LEU A 221 16.41 0.18 15.90
C LEU A 221 16.22 0.48 17.39
N SER A 222 15.36 1.46 17.70
CA SER A 222 14.87 1.64 19.07
C SER A 222 14.02 0.43 19.51
N ALA A 223 13.68 0.38 20.80
CA ALA A 223 12.77 -0.64 21.32
C ALA A 223 11.41 -0.62 20.59
N GLU A 224 10.87 0.57 20.35
CA GLU A 224 9.62 0.79 19.61
C GLU A 224 9.76 0.36 18.15
N GLY A 225 10.87 0.71 17.48
CA GLY A 225 11.16 0.29 16.11
C GLY A 225 11.24 -1.24 15.99
N HIS A 226 11.86 -1.91 16.96
CA HIS A 226 11.86 -3.38 17.01
C HIS A 226 10.47 -3.97 17.23
N ALA A 227 9.63 -3.34 18.06
CA ALA A 227 8.24 -3.77 18.25
C ALA A 227 7.44 -3.66 16.95
N LEU A 228 7.53 -2.52 16.26
CA LEU A 228 6.87 -2.32 14.96
C LEU A 228 7.39 -3.30 13.90
N GLN A 229 8.70 -3.47 13.78
CA GLN A 229 9.30 -4.44 12.85
C GLN A 229 8.75 -5.86 13.05
N ARG A 230 8.68 -6.31 14.31
CA ARG A 230 8.12 -7.61 14.69
C ARG A 230 6.65 -7.72 14.31
N GLN A 231 5.86 -6.68 14.58
CA GLN A 231 4.44 -6.62 14.25
C GLN A 231 4.19 -6.57 12.73
N GLN A 232 5.05 -5.92 11.94
CA GLN A 232 4.98 -5.95 10.47
C GLN A 232 5.05 -7.38 9.94
N LEU A 233 6.00 -8.19 10.43
CA LEU A 233 6.11 -9.60 10.03
C LEU A 233 4.90 -10.40 10.52
N ALA A 234 4.53 -10.27 11.79
CA ALA A 234 3.46 -11.07 12.38
C ALA A 234 2.12 -10.86 11.63
N TRP A 235 1.73 -9.60 11.40
CA TRP A 235 0.53 -9.29 10.63
C TRP A 235 0.63 -9.74 9.17
N THR A 236 1.79 -9.57 8.53
CA THR A 236 2.01 -10.07 7.16
C THR A 236 1.83 -11.60 7.08
N VAL A 237 2.32 -12.35 8.07
CA VAL A 237 2.15 -13.81 8.12
C VAL A 237 0.70 -14.21 8.35
N VAL A 238 0.07 -13.62 9.36
CA VAL A 238 -1.30 -13.93 9.79
C VAL A 238 -2.29 -13.70 8.65
N GLU A 239 -2.22 -12.54 8.00
CA GLU A 239 -3.13 -12.13 6.93
C GLU A 239 -3.03 -13.06 5.71
N ASN A 240 -1.82 -13.36 5.24
CA ASN A 240 -1.65 -14.15 4.02
C ASN A 240 -1.92 -15.64 4.21
N LEU A 241 -1.66 -16.17 5.41
CA LEU A 241 -2.01 -17.55 5.77
C LEU A 241 -3.49 -17.71 6.12
N GLY A 242 -4.19 -16.64 6.49
CA GLY A 242 -5.58 -16.68 6.92
C GLY A 242 -5.75 -17.44 8.25
N ILE A 243 -4.87 -17.16 9.21
CA ILE A 243 -4.83 -17.84 10.52
C ILE A 243 -5.26 -16.90 11.65
N ASP A 244 -5.48 -17.44 12.85
CA ASP A 244 -5.80 -16.63 14.04
C ASP A 244 -4.63 -15.67 14.35
N PRO A 245 -4.87 -14.35 14.52
CA PRO A 245 -3.85 -13.39 14.95
C PRO A 245 -3.14 -13.74 16.26
N ARG A 246 -3.76 -14.58 17.10
CA ARG A 246 -3.17 -15.12 18.34
C ARG A 246 -2.11 -16.20 18.10
N THR A 247 -1.97 -16.68 16.85
CA THR A 247 -0.96 -17.68 16.50
C THR A 247 0.43 -17.05 16.56
N PRO A 248 1.34 -17.51 17.44
CA PRO A 248 2.69 -16.97 17.53
C PRO A 248 3.48 -17.18 16.23
N VAL A 249 4.22 -16.15 15.83
CA VAL A 249 5.12 -16.15 14.68
C VAL A 249 6.57 -16.13 15.18
N ARG A 250 7.32 -17.16 14.83
CA ARG A 250 8.74 -17.30 15.12
C ARG A 250 9.56 -16.96 13.89
N LEU A 251 10.58 -16.14 14.07
CA LEU A 251 11.55 -15.83 13.01
C LEU A 251 12.88 -16.56 13.26
N MET A 252 13.27 -17.38 12.28
CA MET A 252 14.47 -18.20 12.27
C MET A 252 15.45 -17.73 11.20
N HIS A 253 16.73 -17.83 11.51
CA HIS A 253 17.80 -17.73 10.52
C HIS A 253 17.99 -19.05 9.78
N GLY A 254 18.49 -19.03 8.54
CA GLY A 254 18.69 -20.23 7.71
C GLY A 254 19.67 -21.28 8.23
N ARG A 255 20.36 -20.99 9.35
CA ARG A 255 21.25 -21.89 10.12
C ARG A 255 20.62 -22.33 11.46
N ASP A 256 19.29 -22.30 11.53
CA ASP A 256 18.48 -22.84 12.62
C ASP A 256 18.70 -22.19 14.00
N PHE A 257 19.15 -20.94 14.06
CA PHE A 257 19.13 -20.13 15.27
C PHE A 257 17.98 -19.11 15.23
N ARG A 258 17.41 -18.81 16.41
CA ARG A 258 16.34 -17.82 16.55
C ARG A 258 16.87 -16.41 16.34
N MET A 259 16.16 -15.60 15.57
CA MET A 259 16.53 -14.19 15.39
C MET A 259 15.98 -13.28 16.48
N TRP A 260 14.88 -13.67 17.09
CA TRP A 260 14.29 -13.00 18.25
C TRP A 260 14.27 -13.96 19.43
N GLU A 261 14.40 -13.41 20.64
CA GLU A 261 14.34 -14.19 21.88
C GLU A 261 12.96 -14.86 22.03
N GLU A 262 11.91 -14.15 21.62
CA GLU A 262 10.52 -14.53 21.78
C GLU A 262 9.77 -14.60 20.44
N ASP A 263 8.72 -15.43 20.42
CA ASP A 263 7.77 -15.47 19.31
C ASP A 263 6.85 -14.24 19.40
N VAL A 264 6.39 -13.75 18.25
CA VAL A 264 5.57 -12.53 18.18
C VAL A 264 4.13 -12.91 17.90
N VAL A 265 3.19 -12.37 18.68
CA VAL A 265 1.75 -12.46 18.41
C VAL A 265 1.30 -11.16 17.76
N ALA A 266 0.49 -11.25 16.71
CA ALA A 266 -0.02 -10.08 16.01
C ALA A 266 -0.99 -9.31 16.93
N ASP A 267 -0.68 -8.05 17.20
CA ASP A 267 -1.44 -7.20 18.11
C ASP A 267 -2.16 -6.08 17.35
N ARG A 268 -3.48 -5.99 17.56
CA ARG A 268 -4.34 -5.02 16.90
C ARG A 268 -4.07 -3.58 17.36
N ALA A 269 -3.44 -3.39 18.52
CA ALA A 269 -3.04 -2.07 18.99
C ALA A 269 -2.06 -1.37 18.03
N TYR A 270 -1.36 -2.15 17.20
CA TYR A 270 -0.45 -1.62 16.19
C TYR A 270 -1.12 -1.37 14.85
N LEU A 271 -2.37 -1.80 14.60
CA LEU A 271 -3.02 -1.57 13.32
C LEU A 271 -3.65 -0.18 13.23
N ALA A 272 -3.50 0.44 12.07
CA ALA A 272 -4.31 1.60 11.72
C ALA A 272 -5.79 1.19 11.59
N PRO A 273 -6.74 2.11 11.86
CA PRO A 273 -8.14 1.88 11.55
C PRO A 273 -8.33 1.46 10.08
N ALA A 274 -9.27 0.55 9.84
CA ALA A 274 -9.66 0.22 8.48
C ALA A 274 -10.22 1.48 7.79
N ILE A 275 -9.82 1.71 6.53
CA ILE A 275 -10.47 2.72 5.70
C ILE A 275 -11.76 2.07 5.19
N GLU A 276 -12.90 2.58 5.64
CA GLU A 276 -14.23 2.20 5.14
C GLU A 276 -14.48 2.71 3.72
#